data_AF-T0YIH2-F1
#
_entry.id   AF-T0YIH2-F1
#
_cell.length_a   1.000
_cell.length_b   1.000
_cell.length_c   1.000
_cell.angle_alpha   90.00
_cell.angle_beta   90.00
_cell.angle_gamma   90.00
#
_symmetry.space_group_name_H-M   'P 1'
#
loop_
_entity.id
_entity.type
_entity.pdbx_description
1 polymer ?
#
loop_
_entity_poly.entity_id
_entity_poly.type
_entity_poly.pdbx_seq_one_letter_code
_entity_poly.pdbx_strand_id
1 'polypeptide(L)'
;MPRPGRHFRSCGLPECLTRGADAIGWDRPFDRGHGAIRRGRGMAIAMQGSGVAGSELGGASIKMNEDGSFNVMTGATDIGQGSDTVLAQIAAETLGVELDKIVMHSSDTDIDVFDYGSYASSTTFVSGTGVQRAAEAV
;
A
#
# COMPACT_ATOMS: atom_id res chain seq x y z
N MET A 1 13.25 2.86 -17.57
CA MET A 1 14.52 3.46 -17.10
C MET A 1 14.17 4.51 -16.04
N PRO A 2 14.76 4.48 -14.83
CA PRO A 2 14.48 5.50 -13.81
C PRO A 2 14.91 6.89 -14.31
N ARG A 3 14.23 7.95 -13.84
CA ARG A 3 14.63 9.34 -14.12
C ARG A 3 16.09 9.58 -13.67
N PRO A 4 16.86 10.45 -14.35
CA PRO A 4 18.22 10.80 -13.93
C PRO A 4 18.28 11.13 -12.44
N GLY A 5 19.20 10.50 -11.70
CA GLY A 5 19.39 10.72 -10.25
C GLY A 5 18.57 9.84 -9.31
N ARG A 6 17.68 8.96 -9.80
CA ARG A 6 17.02 7.95 -8.94
C ARG A 6 17.75 6.61 -8.98
N HIS A 7 18.17 6.15 -7.81
CA HIS A 7 18.77 4.83 -7.60
C HIS A 7 17.78 3.89 -6.91
N PHE A 8 17.71 2.64 -7.37
CA PHE A 8 16.98 1.60 -6.65
C PHE A 8 17.71 1.29 -5.34
N ARG A 9 16.99 1.39 -4.22
CA ARG A 9 17.54 1.05 -2.89
C ARG A 9 17.53 -0.45 -2.63
N SER A 10 16.57 -1.16 -3.23
CA SER A 10 16.42 -2.60 -3.15
C SER A 10 15.76 -3.12 -4.43
N CYS A 11 15.94 -4.41 -4.73
CA CYS A 11 15.28 -5.10 -5.84
C CYS A 11 15.12 -6.58 -5.49
N GLY A 12 13.90 -7.00 -5.13
CA GLY A 12 13.56 -8.39 -4.83
C GLY A 12 13.11 -9.20 -6.05
N LEU A 13 13.28 -8.65 -7.26
CA LEU A 13 12.79 -9.28 -8.49
C LEU A 13 13.45 -10.64 -8.76
N PRO A 14 14.79 -10.81 -8.64
CA PRO A 14 15.41 -12.12 -8.83
C PRO A 14 14.83 -13.20 -7.91
N GLU A 15 14.60 -12.88 -6.63
CA GLU A 15 14.04 -13.80 -5.64
C GLU A 15 12.59 -14.17 -5.98
N CYS A 16 11.78 -13.20 -6.40
CA CYS A 16 10.41 -13.45 -6.85
C CYS A 16 10.37 -14.34 -8.10
N LEU A 17 11.29 -14.14 -9.05
CA LEU A 17 11.38 -14.97 -10.25
C LEU A 17 11.76 -16.41 -9.90
N THR A 18 12.75 -16.62 -9.04
CA THR A 18 13.14 -17.96 -8.59
C THR A 18 11.97 -18.66 -7.88
N ARG A 19 11.34 -18.00 -6.89
CA ARG A 19 10.20 -18.57 -6.15
C ARG A 19 9.01 -18.87 -7.05
N GLY A 20 8.70 -17.96 -7.97
CA GLY A 20 7.61 -18.15 -8.94
C GLY A 20 7.89 -19.31 -9.88
N ALA A 21 9.12 -19.42 -10.40
CA ALA A 21 9.56 -20.50 -11.26
C ALA A 21 9.47 -21.86 -10.55
N ASP A 22 9.94 -21.95 -9.30
CA ASP A 22 9.85 -23.17 -8.49
C ASP A 22 8.39 -23.58 -8.25
N ALA A 23 7.54 -22.63 -7.85
CA ALA A 23 6.13 -22.89 -7.53
C ALA A 23 5.33 -23.42 -8.72
N ILE A 24 5.64 -22.98 -9.94
CA ILE A 24 4.98 -23.45 -11.17
C ILE A 24 5.73 -24.57 -11.89
N GLY A 25 6.83 -25.07 -11.29
CA GLY A 25 7.68 -26.12 -11.85
C GLY A 25 8.29 -25.74 -13.20
N TRP A 26 8.80 -24.50 -13.33
CA TRP A 26 9.25 -23.92 -14.59
C TRP A 26 10.29 -24.76 -15.33
N ASP A 27 11.23 -25.36 -14.58
CA ASP A 27 12.30 -26.18 -15.15
C ASP A 27 11.90 -27.64 -15.36
N ARG A 28 10.66 -28.01 -15.02
CA ARG A 28 10.12 -29.36 -15.24
C ARG A 28 9.42 -29.45 -16.60
N PRO A 29 9.43 -30.64 -17.23
CA PRO A 29 8.65 -30.88 -18.44
C PRO A 29 7.20 -30.44 -18.26
N PHE A 30 6.70 -29.65 -19.21
CA PHE A 30 5.35 -29.12 -19.19
C PHE A 30 4.52 -29.78 -20.29
N ASP A 31 3.55 -30.60 -19.90
CA ASP A 31 2.64 -31.24 -20.84
C ASP A 31 1.70 -30.22 -21.48
N ARG A 32 1.97 -29.89 -22.75
CA ARG A 32 1.17 -28.95 -23.52
C ARG A 32 -0.17 -29.53 -23.98
N GLY A 33 -0.41 -30.83 -23.78
CA GLY A 33 -1.54 -31.55 -24.33
C GLY A 33 -1.42 -31.79 -25.83
N HIS A 34 -2.38 -32.54 -26.38
CA HIS A 34 -2.44 -32.95 -27.78
C HIS A 34 -3.72 -32.43 -28.45
N GLY A 35 -3.73 -32.37 -29.78
CA GLY A 35 -4.89 -31.93 -30.58
C GLY A 35 -4.93 -30.42 -30.82
N ALA A 36 -6.13 -29.90 -31.11
CA ALA A 36 -6.35 -28.52 -31.51
C ALA A 36 -6.23 -27.51 -30.36
N ILE A 37 -6.39 -27.94 -29.10
CA ILE A 37 -6.27 -27.10 -27.90
C ILE A 37 -5.00 -27.49 -27.15
N ARG A 38 -4.15 -26.51 -26.82
CA ARG A 38 -2.90 -26.73 -26.09
C ARG A 38 -2.75 -25.75 -24.92
N ARG A 39 -1.98 -26.17 -23.91
CA ARG A 39 -1.63 -25.34 -22.76
C ARG A 39 -0.32 -24.60 -23.00
N GLY A 40 -0.24 -23.37 -22.50
CA GLY A 40 0.97 -22.56 -22.47
C GLY A 40 1.34 -22.18 -21.04
N ARG A 41 2.63 -21.97 -20.80
CA ARG A 41 3.17 -21.39 -19.57
C ARG A 41 4.08 -20.24 -19.97
N GLY A 42 3.90 -19.09 -19.36
CA GLY A 42 4.61 -17.86 -19.69
C GLY A 42 4.89 -17.02 -18.44
N MET A 43 5.80 -16.08 -18.56
CA MET A 43 6.16 -15.15 -17.49
C MET A 43 6.16 -13.72 -18.04
N ALA A 44 5.76 -12.77 -17.21
CA ALA A 44 5.84 -11.35 -17.49
C ALA A 44 6.36 -10.64 -16.24
N ILE A 45 7.07 -9.54 -16.46
CA ILE A 45 7.59 -8.69 -15.40
C ILE A 45 6.99 -7.30 -15.60
N ALA A 46 6.45 -6.73 -14.53
CA ALA A 46 5.97 -5.37 -14.50
C ALA A 46 6.66 -4.60 -13.37
N MET A 47 6.91 -3.32 -13.58
CA MET A 47 7.44 -2.42 -12.57
C MET A 47 6.67 -1.11 -12.64
N GLN A 48 6.05 -0.74 -11.52
CA GLN A 48 5.29 0.49 -11.36
C GLN A 48 5.85 1.24 -10.15
N GLY A 49 6.08 2.54 -10.33
CA GLY A 49 6.39 3.42 -9.20
C GLY A 49 5.13 3.74 -8.41
N SER A 50 5.25 3.76 -7.09
CA SER A 50 4.22 4.29 -6.21
C SER A 50 4.35 5.81 -6.14
N GLY A 51 3.24 6.50 -6.41
CA GLY A 51 3.08 7.94 -6.28
C GLY A 51 3.28 8.79 -7.53
N VAL A 52 2.90 10.06 -7.42
CA VAL A 52 2.90 11.02 -8.53
C VAL A 52 4.28 11.65 -8.79
N ALA A 53 4.45 12.25 -9.96
CA ALA A 53 5.65 13.03 -10.24
C ALA A 53 5.64 14.33 -9.43
N GLY A 54 6.74 14.60 -8.73
CA GLY A 54 6.86 15.78 -7.85
C GLY A 54 6.61 15.39 -6.40
N SER A 55 5.88 16.23 -5.67
CA SER A 55 5.54 16.02 -4.27
C SER A 55 4.08 15.62 -4.14
N GLU A 56 3.83 14.34 -3.96
CA GLU A 56 2.53 13.87 -3.48
C GLU A 56 2.38 14.22 -2.00
N LEU A 57 1.21 14.69 -1.61
CA LEU A 57 0.93 15.07 -0.24
C LEU A 57 -0.13 14.13 0.33
N GLY A 58 0.10 13.69 1.56
CA GLY A 58 -0.88 12.93 2.34
C GLY A 58 -0.82 13.42 3.77
N GLY A 59 -2.00 13.64 4.34
CA GLY A 59 -2.18 14.26 5.64
C GLY A 59 -3.10 13.42 6.51
N ALA A 60 -2.87 13.52 7.82
CA ALA A 60 -3.75 12.95 8.82
C ALA A 60 -3.80 13.87 10.04
N SER A 61 -4.90 13.80 10.77
CA SER A 61 -4.99 14.34 12.12
C SER A 61 -5.58 13.28 13.05
N ILE A 62 -5.08 13.22 14.27
CA ILE A 62 -5.48 12.21 15.26
C ILE A 62 -5.94 12.92 16.52
N LYS A 63 -7.05 12.44 17.09
CA LYS A 63 -7.60 12.92 18.36
C LYS A 63 -7.82 11.76 19.31
N MET A 64 -7.28 11.86 20.52
CA MET A 64 -7.57 10.92 21.61
C MET A 64 -8.90 11.27 22.26
N ASN A 65 -9.73 10.26 22.51
CA ASN A 65 -11.00 10.35 23.21
C ASN A 65 -10.83 10.00 24.70
N GLU A 66 -11.78 10.41 25.54
CA GLU A 66 -11.75 10.14 27.00
C GLU A 66 -11.81 8.64 27.35
N ASP A 67 -12.36 7.81 26.46
CA ASP A 67 -12.44 6.35 26.60
C ASP A 67 -11.16 5.60 26.16
N GLY A 68 -10.15 6.36 25.76
CA GLY A 68 -8.87 5.86 25.25
C GLY A 68 -8.90 5.36 23.81
N SER A 69 -9.97 5.61 23.06
CA SER A 69 -9.98 5.43 21.60
C SER A 69 -9.39 6.64 20.87
N PHE A 70 -9.05 6.46 19.59
CA PHE A 70 -8.43 7.48 18.75
C PHE A 70 -9.23 7.65 17.46
N ASN A 71 -9.69 8.88 17.21
CA ASN A 71 -10.24 9.26 15.92
C ASN A 71 -9.08 9.64 14.98
N VAL A 72 -9.00 8.99 13.82
CA VAL A 72 -8.01 9.27 12.78
C VAL A 72 -8.75 9.84 11.57
N MET A 73 -8.48 11.10 11.24
CA MET A 73 -9.07 11.82 10.11
C MET A 73 -8.06 11.94 8.98
N THR A 74 -8.41 11.48 7.77
CA THR A 74 -7.54 11.49 6.60
C THR A 74 -8.33 11.64 5.30
N GLY A 75 -7.83 12.45 4.38
CA GLY A 75 -8.43 12.56 3.05
C GLY A 75 -8.21 11.34 2.14
N ALA A 76 -7.50 10.31 2.61
CA ALA A 76 -7.34 9.05 1.89
C ALA A 76 -8.72 8.38 1.70
N THR A 77 -9.07 8.06 0.45
CA THR A 77 -10.38 7.45 0.13
C THR A 77 -10.28 5.95 -0.02
N ASP A 78 -11.05 5.18 0.73
CA ASP A 78 -11.18 3.75 0.46
C ASP A 78 -12.19 3.48 -0.65
N ILE A 79 -11.73 2.85 -1.73
CA ILE A 79 -12.54 2.40 -2.87
C ILE A 79 -12.66 0.87 -2.91
N GLY A 80 -12.29 0.18 -1.81
CA GLY A 80 -12.31 -1.28 -1.67
C GLY A 80 -10.92 -1.93 -1.68
N GLN A 81 -9.85 -1.14 -1.73
CA GLN A 81 -8.47 -1.61 -1.62
C GLN A 81 -8.05 -1.87 -0.17
N GLY A 82 -8.82 -1.36 0.81
CA GLY A 82 -8.55 -1.54 2.24
C GLY A 82 -7.59 -0.51 2.82
N SER A 83 -7.63 0.74 2.33
CA SER A 83 -6.82 1.81 2.91
C SER A 83 -7.19 2.06 4.36
N ASP A 84 -8.46 2.04 4.72
CA ASP A 84 -8.89 2.34 6.09
C ASP A 84 -8.31 1.34 7.08
N THR A 85 -8.27 0.07 6.68
CA THR A 85 -7.69 -1.01 7.49
C THR A 85 -6.19 -0.81 7.68
N VAL A 86 -5.45 -0.55 6.59
CA VAL A 86 -3.99 -0.39 6.65
C VAL A 86 -3.60 0.87 7.42
N LEU A 87 -4.32 1.98 7.21
CA LEU A 87 -4.07 3.24 7.92
C LEU A 87 -4.39 3.11 9.42
N ALA A 88 -5.47 2.40 9.77
CA ALA A 88 -5.78 2.10 11.16
C ALA A 88 -4.70 1.23 11.82
N GLN A 89 -4.17 0.22 11.11
CA GLN A 89 -3.06 -0.61 11.60
C GLN A 89 -1.79 0.22 11.84
N ILE A 90 -1.45 1.12 10.93
CA ILE A 90 -0.30 2.03 11.09
C ILE A 90 -0.49 2.91 12.33
N ALA A 91 -1.68 3.50 12.51
CA ALA A 91 -1.96 4.32 13.69
C ALA A 91 -1.87 3.51 14.99
N ALA A 92 -2.50 2.34 15.04
CA ALA A 92 -2.50 1.46 16.20
C ALA A 92 -1.09 1.02 16.61
N GLU A 93 -0.29 0.56 15.64
CA GLU A 93 1.11 0.14 15.88
C GLU A 93 1.95 1.32 16.38
N THR A 94 1.77 2.50 15.80
CA THR A 94 2.54 3.70 16.18
C THR A 94 2.15 4.21 17.58
N LEU A 95 0.86 4.16 17.93
CA LEU A 95 0.34 4.57 19.23
C LEU A 95 0.51 3.49 20.33
N GLY A 96 0.85 2.26 19.95
CA GLY A 96 0.99 1.14 20.88
C GLY A 96 -0.33 0.66 21.48
N VAL A 97 -1.41 0.72 20.70
CA VAL A 97 -2.77 0.32 21.13
C VAL A 97 -3.34 -0.80 20.26
N GLU A 98 -4.38 -1.45 20.75
CA GLU A 98 -5.14 -2.42 19.97
C GLU A 98 -5.89 -1.74 18.82
N LEU A 99 -6.05 -2.45 17.70
CA LEU A 99 -6.70 -1.92 16.50
C LEU A 99 -8.15 -1.47 16.75
N ASP A 100 -8.84 -2.11 17.68
CA ASP A 100 -10.23 -1.77 18.05
C ASP A 100 -10.36 -0.40 18.75
N LYS A 101 -9.25 0.21 19.15
CA LYS A 101 -9.18 1.58 19.65
C LYS A 101 -9.10 2.63 18.55
N ILE A 102 -8.92 2.25 17.29
CA ILE A 102 -8.83 3.18 16.18
C ILE A 102 -10.18 3.32 15.49
N VAL A 103 -10.65 4.57 15.37
CA VAL A 103 -11.85 4.94 14.62
C VAL A 103 -11.43 5.79 13.43
N MET A 104 -11.57 5.22 12.22
CA MET A 104 -11.26 5.93 10.99
C MET A 104 -12.40 6.86 10.59
N HIS A 105 -12.05 8.09 10.24
CA HIS A 105 -12.88 9.03 9.50
C HIS A 105 -12.14 9.36 8.21
N SER A 106 -12.75 9.04 7.08
CA SER A 106 -12.11 9.15 5.77
C SER A 106 -13.00 9.91 4.79
N SER A 107 -12.39 10.74 3.96
CA SER A 107 -13.04 11.42 2.81
C SER A 107 -14.16 12.39 3.17
N ASP A 108 -14.05 13.09 4.30
CA ASP A 108 -14.87 14.22 4.68
C ASP A 108 -14.07 15.53 4.63
N THR A 109 -14.34 16.33 3.60
CA THR A 109 -13.61 17.59 3.34
C THR A 109 -13.80 18.66 4.41
N ASP A 110 -14.81 18.54 5.29
CA ASP A 110 -15.03 19.49 6.39
C ASP A 110 -14.06 19.26 7.56
N ILE A 111 -13.56 18.03 7.75
CA ILE A 111 -12.75 17.64 8.91
C ILE A 111 -11.38 17.07 8.57
N ASP A 112 -11.18 16.60 7.34
CA ASP A 112 -9.95 15.93 6.95
C ASP A 112 -8.82 16.90 6.54
N VAL A 113 -7.60 16.46 6.82
CA VAL A 113 -6.40 17.13 6.30
C VAL A 113 -6.23 16.76 4.83
N PHE A 114 -5.70 17.70 4.04
CA PHE A 114 -5.47 17.51 2.60
C PHE A 114 -4.68 16.22 2.31
N ASP A 115 -5.24 15.42 1.41
CA ASP A 115 -4.65 14.21 0.84
C ASP A 115 -5.07 14.13 -0.64
N TYR A 116 -4.22 13.56 -1.49
CA TYR A 116 -4.57 13.33 -2.90
C TYR A 116 -5.62 12.23 -3.09
N GLY A 117 -5.91 11.46 -2.04
CA GLY A 117 -6.85 10.36 -2.05
C GLY A 117 -6.24 9.09 -2.63
N SER A 118 -7.11 8.18 -3.07
CA SER A 118 -6.66 6.94 -3.70
C SER A 118 -6.14 7.16 -5.11
N TYR A 119 -4.84 7.38 -5.20
CA TYR A 119 -4.16 7.65 -6.46
C TYR A 119 -2.76 7.01 -6.52
N ALA A 120 -2.28 6.74 -7.74
CA ALA A 120 -0.91 6.31 -8.04
C ALA A 120 -0.34 5.14 -7.18
N SER A 121 -1.18 4.26 -6.64
CA SER A 121 -0.79 3.18 -5.71
C SER A 121 0.03 3.69 -4.50
N SER A 122 -0.25 4.91 -4.03
CA SER A 122 0.59 5.63 -3.08
C SER A 122 0.05 5.67 -1.66
N THR A 123 -1.24 5.40 -1.43
CA THR A 123 -1.95 5.65 -0.17
C THR A 123 -1.22 5.09 1.05
N THR A 124 -0.84 3.81 1.03
CA THR A 124 -0.09 3.20 2.15
C THR A 124 1.25 3.89 2.41
N PHE A 125 1.94 4.33 1.36
CA PHE A 125 3.25 4.96 1.49
C PHE A 125 3.15 6.43 1.89
N VAL A 126 2.29 7.21 1.23
CA VAL A 126 2.19 8.67 1.41
C VAL A 126 1.26 9.01 2.57
N SER A 127 -0.03 8.63 2.46
CA SER A 127 -1.02 8.87 3.52
C SER A 127 -0.67 8.09 4.79
N GLY A 128 -0.17 6.86 4.66
CA GLY A 128 0.31 6.07 5.80
C GLY A 128 1.47 6.74 6.55
N THR A 129 2.43 7.35 5.84
CA THR A 129 3.48 8.16 6.50
C THR A 129 2.88 9.40 7.20
N GLY A 130 1.83 10.00 6.63
CA GLY A 130 1.08 11.09 7.26
C GLY A 130 0.43 10.65 8.57
N VAL A 131 -0.25 9.50 8.57
CA VAL A 131 -0.85 8.89 9.76
C VAL A 131 0.20 8.57 10.82
N GLN A 132 1.30 7.92 10.43
CA GLN A 132 2.40 7.61 11.34
C GLN A 132 2.94 8.87 12.02
N ARG A 133 3.24 9.91 11.24
CA ARG A 133 3.76 11.19 11.79
C ARG A 133 2.76 11.89 12.69
N ALA A 134 1.47 11.82 12.36
CA ALA A 134 0.43 12.37 13.21
C ALA A 134 0.38 11.61 14.55
N ALA A 135 0.45 10.27 14.51
CA ALA A 135 0.47 9.42 15.70
C ALA A 135 1.71 9.62 16.59
N GLU A 136 2.89 9.81 16.00
CA GLU A 136 4.12 10.15 16.73
C GLU A 136 4.06 11.50 17.46
N ALA A 137 3.13 12.37 17.08
CA ALA A 137 2.96 13.70 17.65
C ALA A 137 1.80 13.83 18.64
N VAL A 138 1.10 12.73 18.95
CA VAL A 138 -0.01 12.69 19.92
C VAL A 138 0.51 12.64 21.35
#